data_AF-X1NYQ6-F1
#
_entry.id   AF-X1NYQ6-F1
#
_cell.length_a   1.000
_cell.length_b   1.000
_cell.length_c   1.000
_cell.angle_alpha   90.00
_cell.angle_beta   90.00
_cell.angle_gamma   90.00
#
_symmetry.space_group_name_H-M   'P 1'
#
loop_
_entity.id
_entity.type
_entity.pdbx_description
1 polymer ?
#
loop_
_entity_poly.entity_id
_entity_poly.type
_entity_poly.pdbx_seq_one_letter_code
_entity_poly.pdbx_strand_id
1 'polypeptide(L)'
;PTAALWGIVAASMAFAVALFFITPLLATRYFDIYIASDLISNLIEGLLRIGIFIAYLKLIGLFPDIKRVFAYHGAEHKVVNAYEAGCPLELEAIKSYPTAHARCGTSFIFAVLIIAILVFALLGRPSLWLTILSRIILLPVIAALGYEVTRFLARYSKSILSRILLAPGLRLQTMTTREPDDSQLEAAISALNEVIEADNSEGKEN
;
A
#
# COMPACT_ATOMS: atom_id res chain seq x y z
N PRO A 1 -13.03 5.43 -27.19
CA PRO A 1 -14.30 6.06 -26.72
C PRO A 1 -14.32 6.17 -25.18
N THR A 2 -14.68 7.35 -24.65
CA THR A 2 -14.78 7.63 -23.19
C THR A 2 -15.67 6.63 -22.44
N ALA A 3 -16.74 6.15 -23.06
CA ALA A 3 -17.60 5.11 -22.49
C ALA A 3 -16.86 3.79 -22.19
N ALA A 4 -15.90 3.39 -23.05
CA ALA A 4 -15.11 2.20 -22.83
C ALA A 4 -14.13 2.38 -21.64
N LEU A 5 -13.57 3.58 -21.46
CA LEU A 5 -12.71 3.89 -20.32
C LEU A 5 -13.49 3.81 -19.00
N TRP A 6 -14.67 4.43 -18.93
CA TRP A 6 -15.54 4.33 -17.76
C TRP A 6 -15.99 2.90 -17.47
N GLY A 7 -16.26 2.10 -18.52
CA GLY A 7 -16.56 0.68 -18.38
C GLY A 7 -15.40 -0.10 -17.73
N ILE A 8 -14.16 0.15 -18.15
CA ILE A 8 -12.97 -0.50 -17.58
C ILE A 8 -12.77 -0.08 -16.11
N VAL A 9 -12.93 1.20 -15.79
CA VAL A 9 -12.82 1.71 -14.41
C VAL A 9 -13.88 1.09 -13.50
N ALA A 10 -15.13 1.03 -13.94
CA ALA A 10 -16.20 0.40 -13.17
C ALA A 10 -15.94 -1.10 -12.97
N ALA A 11 -15.49 -1.80 -14.02
CA ALA A 11 -15.18 -3.22 -13.94
C ALA A 11 -14.00 -3.51 -13.00
N SER A 12 -12.92 -2.72 -13.05
CA SER A 12 -11.77 -2.89 -12.18
C SER A 12 -12.11 -2.58 -10.71
N MET A 13 -12.93 -1.55 -10.47
CA MET A 13 -13.43 -1.25 -9.13
C MET A 13 -14.32 -2.37 -8.58
N ALA A 14 -15.25 -2.88 -9.39
CA ALA A 14 -16.11 -4.00 -9.00
C ALA A 14 -15.29 -5.26 -8.71
N PHE A 15 -14.28 -5.55 -9.53
CA PHE A 15 -13.35 -6.66 -9.31
C PHE A 15 -12.57 -6.50 -8.00
N ALA A 16 -12.05 -5.31 -7.71
CA ALA A 16 -11.34 -5.03 -6.47
C ALA A 16 -12.24 -5.21 -5.23
N VAL A 17 -13.47 -4.68 -5.27
CA VAL A 17 -14.45 -4.87 -4.19
C VAL A 17 -14.79 -6.35 -4.02
N ALA A 18 -15.05 -7.07 -5.12
CA ALA A 18 -15.35 -8.48 -5.08
C ALA A 18 -14.19 -9.29 -4.47
N LEU A 19 -12.95 -9.04 -4.90
CA LEU A 19 -11.78 -9.78 -4.48
C LEU A 19 -11.34 -9.49 -3.03
N PHE A 20 -11.30 -8.21 -2.63
CA PHE A 20 -10.71 -7.81 -1.35
C PHE A 20 -11.72 -7.59 -0.22
N PHE A 21 -13.00 -7.42 -0.52
CA PHE A 21 -14.04 -7.23 0.49
C PHE A 21 -15.03 -8.38 0.52
N ILE A 22 -15.64 -8.72 -0.61
CA ILE A 22 -16.71 -9.73 -0.66
C ILE A 22 -16.15 -11.14 -0.46
N THR A 23 -15.11 -11.50 -1.21
CA THR A 23 -14.50 -12.84 -1.14
C THR A 23 -14.06 -13.20 0.27
N PRO A 24 -13.27 -12.38 1.00
CA PRO A 24 -12.88 -12.74 2.36
C PRO A 24 -14.05 -12.87 3.32
N LEU A 25 -15.02 -11.96 3.23
CA LEU A 25 -16.23 -11.99 4.05
C LEU A 25 -17.04 -13.27 3.85
N LEU A 26 -17.34 -13.62 2.59
CA LEU A 26 -18.14 -14.81 2.28
C LEU A 26 -17.37 -16.09 2.60
N ALA A 27 -16.06 -16.13 2.34
CA ALA A 27 -15.21 -17.26 2.69
C ALA A 27 -15.24 -17.51 4.20
N THR A 28 -15.05 -16.49 5.03
CA THR A 28 -15.11 -16.66 6.49
C THR A 28 -16.52 -17.04 6.95
N ARG A 29 -17.58 -16.40 6.42
CA ARG A 29 -18.95 -16.74 6.79
C ARG A 29 -19.35 -18.18 6.50
N TYR A 30 -18.80 -18.76 5.44
CA TYR A 30 -19.01 -20.18 5.14
C TYR A 30 -18.49 -21.09 6.27
N PHE A 31 -17.39 -20.70 6.93
CA PHE A 31 -16.80 -21.43 8.04
C PHE A 31 -17.29 -20.98 9.42
N ASP A 32 -18.14 -19.95 9.51
CA ASP A 32 -18.63 -19.42 10.80
C ASP A 32 -19.36 -20.48 11.64
N ILE A 33 -19.99 -21.47 11.00
CA ILE A 33 -20.65 -22.59 11.69
C ILE A 33 -19.68 -23.41 12.57
N TYR A 34 -18.37 -23.35 12.27
CA TYR A 34 -17.32 -24.03 13.02
C TYR A 34 -16.58 -23.09 13.98
N ILE A 35 -16.89 -21.79 13.98
CA ILE A 35 -16.15 -20.77 14.73
C ILE A 35 -17.07 -20.14 15.78
N ALA A 36 -16.95 -20.56 17.03
CA ALA A 36 -17.77 -20.05 18.13
C ALA A 36 -17.46 -18.59 18.50
N SER A 37 -16.20 -18.15 18.37
CA SER A 37 -15.76 -16.81 18.81
C SER A 37 -15.78 -15.78 17.68
N ASP A 38 -16.50 -14.67 17.91
CA ASP A 38 -16.59 -13.55 16.97
C ASP A 38 -15.24 -12.90 16.69
N LEU A 39 -14.40 -12.82 17.72
CA LEU A 39 -13.04 -12.34 17.60
C LEU A 39 -12.24 -13.23 16.63
N ILE A 40 -12.31 -14.55 16.81
CA ILE A 40 -11.57 -15.50 15.98
C ILE A 40 -12.04 -15.43 14.52
N SER A 41 -13.35 -15.33 14.27
CA SER A 41 -13.88 -15.21 12.90
C SER A 41 -13.39 -13.93 12.22
N ASN A 42 -13.47 -12.77 12.89
CA ASN A 42 -12.99 -11.51 12.32
C ASN A 42 -11.46 -11.52 12.08
N LEU A 43 -10.69 -12.16 12.97
CA LEU A 43 -9.26 -12.35 12.76
C LEU A 43 -8.98 -13.22 11.53
N ILE A 44 -9.72 -14.32 11.34
CA ILE A 44 -9.60 -15.19 10.17
C ILE A 44 -9.94 -14.43 8.89
N GLU A 45 -11.03 -13.66 8.86
CA GLU A 45 -11.36 -12.81 7.70
C GLU A 45 -10.24 -11.84 7.38
N GLY A 46 -9.70 -11.18 8.41
CA GLY A 46 -8.58 -10.27 8.29
C GLY A 46 -7.34 -10.91 7.68
N LEU A 47 -6.93 -12.05 8.23
CA LEU A 47 -5.77 -12.81 7.75
C LEU A 47 -5.99 -13.34 6.33
N LEU A 48 -7.20 -13.79 6.01
CA LEU A 48 -7.56 -14.24 4.66
C LEU A 48 -7.48 -13.08 3.66
N ARG A 49 -7.92 -11.87 4.05
CA ARG A 49 -7.75 -10.66 3.21
C ARG A 49 -6.28 -10.33 2.95
N ILE A 50 -5.42 -10.39 3.97
CA ILE A 50 -3.97 -10.22 3.80
C ILE A 50 -3.39 -11.30 2.88
N GLY A 51 -3.81 -12.56 3.05
CA GLY A 51 -3.41 -13.68 2.21
C GLY A 51 -3.77 -13.45 0.74
N ILE A 52 -5.02 -13.07 0.46
CA ILE A 52 -5.50 -12.71 -0.89
C ILE A 52 -4.70 -11.55 -1.45
N PHE A 53 -4.43 -10.51 -0.67
CA PHE A 53 -3.65 -9.35 -1.09
C PHE A 53 -2.21 -9.72 -1.48
N ILE A 54 -1.52 -10.51 -0.66
CA ILE A 54 -0.17 -10.99 -0.97
C ILE A 54 -0.18 -11.90 -2.20
N ALA A 55 -1.16 -12.81 -2.32
CA ALA A 55 -1.30 -13.68 -3.48
C ALA A 55 -1.53 -12.87 -4.76
N TYR A 56 -2.42 -11.88 -4.70
CA TYR A 56 -2.69 -10.96 -5.80
C TYR A 56 -1.41 -10.25 -6.26
N LEU A 57 -0.66 -9.62 -5.36
CA LEU A 57 0.59 -8.93 -5.69
C LEU A 57 1.62 -9.86 -6.36
N LYS A 58 1.75 -11.09 -5.85
CA LYS A 58 2.64 -12.10 -6.44
C LYS A 58 2.21 -12.48 -7.86
N LEU A 59 0.91 -12.70 -8.08
CA LEU A 59 0.37 -13.10 -9.38
C LEU A 59 0.49 -11.98 -10.42
N ILE A 60 0.11 -10.75 -10.06
CA ILE A 60 0.23 -9.63 -11.00
C ILE A 60 1.70 -9.29 -11.29
N GLY A 61 2.59 -9.50 -10.33
CA GLY A 61 4.03 -9.29 -10.50
C GLY A 61 4.69 -10.27 -11.48
N LEU A 62 3.96 -11.26 -12.00
CA LEU A 62 4.46 -12.15 -13.05
C LEU A 62 4.36 -11.51 -14.44
N PHE A 63 3.43 -10.58 -14.66
CA PHE A 63 3.20 -9.94 -15.95
C PHE A 63 4.32 -8.94 -16.27
N PRO A 64 4.90 -8.96 -17.50
CA PRO A 64 6.00 -8.06 -17.88
C PRO A 64 5.67 -6.57 -17.70
N ASP A 65 4.46 -6.15 -18.07
CA ASP A 65 4.04 -4.75 -17.95
C ASP A 65 3.99 -4.30 -16.49
N ILE A 66 3.49 -5.16 -15.59
CA ILE A 66 3.45 -4.87 -14.16
C ILE A 66 4.85 -4.85 -13.56
N LYS A 67 5.76 -5.73 -14.00
CA LYS A 67 7.17 -5.68 -13.59
C LYS A 67 7.82 -4.35 -13.99
N ARG A 68 7.52 -3.83 -15.18
CA ARG A 68 7.98 -2.52 -15.65
C ARG A 68 7.44 -1.40 -14.76
N VAL A 69 6.16 -1.44 -14.37
CA VAL A 69 5.57 -0.48 -13.42
C VAL A 69 6.26 -0.55 -12.06
N PHE A 70 6.52 -1.75 -11.54
CA PHE A 70 7.27 -1.93 -10.28
C PHE A 70 8.72 -1.43 -10.37
N ALA A 71 9.34 -1.45 -11.55
CA ALA A 71 10.66 -0.86 -11.76
C ALA A 71 10.61 0.68 -11.72
N TYR A 72 9.60 1.32 -12.32
CA TYR A 72 9.38 2.77 -12.15
C TYR A 72 9.13 3.16 -10.68
N HIS A 73 8.38 2.35 -9.95
CA HIS A 73 8.19 2.55 -8.50
C HIS A 73 9.51 2.39 -7.72
N GLY A 74 10.36 1.43 -8.11
CA GLY A 74 11.72 1.31 -7.57
C GLY A 74 12.59 2.53 -7.88
N ALA A 75 12.46 3.11 -9.07
CA ALA A 75 13.16 4.35 -9.45
C ALA A 75 12.76 5.52 -8.56
N GLU A 76 11.46 5.74 -8.36
CA GLU A 76 10.94 6.80 -7.47
C GLU A 76 11.52 6.65 -6.06
N HIS A 77 11.46 5.45 -5.48
CA HIS A 77 12.06 5.20 -4.16
C HIS A 77 13.56 5.50 -4.11
N LYS A 78 14.34 5.11 -5.12
CA LYS A 78 15.79 5.37 -5.13
C LYS A 78 16.09 6.86 -5.21
N VAL A 79 15.42 7.58 -6.10
CA VAL A 79 15.61 9.03 -6.29
C VAL A 79 15.21 9.78 -5.03
N VAL A 80 14.06 9.45 -4.43
CA VAL A 80 13.60 10.05 -3.16
C VAL A 80 14.56 9.75 -2.02
N ASN A 81 15.02 8.50 -1.88
CA ASN A 81 16.02 8.15 -0.86
C ASN A 81 17.32 8.95 -1.01
N ALA A 82 17.80 9.13 -2.25
CA ALA A 82 18.99 9.91 -2.53
C ALA A 82 18.81 11.39 -2.19
N TYR A 83 17.66 11.96 -2.57
CA TYR A 83 17.29 13.33 -2.23
C TYR A 83 17.24 13.57 -0.72
N GLU A 84 16.59 12.67 0.02
CA GLU A 84 16.45 12.77 1.48
C GLU A 84 17.77 12.60 2.23
N ALA A 85 18.73 11.89 1.63
CA ALA A 85 20.09 11.76 2.13
C ALA A 85 20.97 12.98 1.78
N GLY A 86 20.47 13.94 1.02
CA GLY A 86 21.21 15.11 0.55
C GLY A 86 22.26 14.78 -0.50
N CYS A 87 22.14 13.66 -1.21
CA CYS A 87 23.04 13.31 -2.30
C CYS A 87 22.68 14.07 -3.58
N PRO A 88 23.68 14.36 -4.45
CA PRO A 88 23.41 14.86 -5.79
C PRO A 88 22.48 13.92 -6.56
N LEU A 89 21.52 14.49 -7.30
CA LEU A 89 20.58 13.73 -8.15
C LEU A 89 21.22 13.30 -9.47
N GLU A 90 22.36 12.60 -9.36
CA GLU A 90 23.09 12.00 -10.48
C GLU A 90 22.85 10.49 -10.52
N LEU A 91 22.72 9.94 -11.73
CA LEU A 91 22.41 8.51 -11.95
C LEU A 91 23.29 7.57 -11.12
N GLU A 92 24.61 7.76 -11.15
CA GLU A 92 25.56 6.87 -10.48
C GLU A 92 25.43 6.91 -8.95
N ALA A 93 25.12 8.08 -8.37
CA ALA A 93 24.86 8.20 -6.94
C ALA A 93 23.56 7.47 -6.54
N ILE A 94 22.50 7.67 -7.34
CA ILE A 94 21.15 7.14 -7.07
C ILE A 94 21.10 5.62 -7.18
N LYS A 95 21.84 5.00 -8.11
CA LYS A 95 21.87 3.55 -8.32
C LYS A 95 22.16 2.76 -7.04
N SER A 96 22.96 3.32 -6.13
CA SER A 96 23.36 2.71 -4.86
C SER A 96 22.26 2.69 -3.78
N TYR A 97 21.20 3.47 -3.95
CA TYR A 97 20.11 3.56 -2.96
C TYR A 97 19.15 2.38 -3.06
N PRO A 98 18.47 2.02 -1.95
CA PRO A 98 17.54 0.89 -1.95
C PRO A 98 16.23 1.24 -2.67
N THR A 99 15.61 0.22 -3.26
CA THR A 99 14.24 0.30 -3.80
C THR A 99 13.16 0.23 -2.72
N ALA A 100 13.53 0.23 -1.44
CA ALA A 100 12.61 0.24 -0.31
C ALA A 100 12.61 1.61 0.35
N HIS A 101 11.42 2.10 0.72
CA HIS A 101 11.26 3.39 1.38
C HIS A 101 10.23 3.35 2.50
N ALA A 102 10.51 4.01 3.63
CA ALA A 102 9.63 3.95 4.80
C ALA A 102 8.27 4.63 4.58
N ARG A 103 8.18 5.59 3.63
CA ARG A 103 6.99 6.37 3.33
C ARG A 103 6.29 5.95 2.02
N CYS A 104 6.33 4.66 1.69
CA CYS A 104 5.66 4.12 0.51
C CYS A 104 4.17 3.85 0.74
N GLY A 105 3.35 4.11 -0.28
CA GLY A 105 1.93 3.75 -0.31
C GLY A 105 1.65 2.25 -0.09
N THR A 106 2.56 1.37 -0.48
CA THR A 106 2.44 -0.08 -0.23
C THR A 106 2.56 -0.42 1.25
N SER A 107 3.49 0.23 1.99
CA SER A 107 3.57 0.10 3.45
C SER A 107 2.34 0.68 4.13
N PHE A 108 1.80 1.79 3.60
CA PHE A 108 0.57 2.40 4.08
C PHE A 108 -0.63 1.47 3.92
N ILE A 109 -0.85 0.88 2.74
CA ILE A 109 -1.94 -0.07 2.51
C ILE A 109 -1.80 -1.28 3.44
N PHE A 110 -0.59 -1.77 3.67
CA PHE A 110 -0.37 -2.88 4.60
C PHE A 110 -0.73 -2.49 6.05
N ALA A 111 -0.36 -1.29 6.50
CA ALA A 111 -0.76 -0.78 7.81
C ALA A 111 -2.29 -0.63 7.91
N VAL A 112 -2.95 -0.12 6.87
CA VAL A 112 -4.41 -0.02 6.76
C VAL A 112 -5.07 -1.39 6.90
N LEU A 113 -4.53 -2.43 6.24
CA LEU A 113 -5.04 -3.78 6.38
C LEU A 113 -4.91 -4.30 7.81
N ILE A 114 -3.75 -4.15 8.46
CA ILE A 114 -3.56 -4.57 9.85
C ILE A 114 -4.50 -3.83 10.80
N ILE A 115 -4.62 -2.52 10.66
CA ILE A 115 -5.52 -1.70 11.50
C ILE A 115 -6.98 -2.11 11.26
N ALA A 116 -7.37 -2.39 10.02
CA ALA A 116 -8.71 -2.89 9.70
C ALA A 116 -9.02 -4.18 10.45
N ILE A 117 -8.07 -5.11 10.56
CA ILE A 117 -8.25 -6.35 11.34
C ILE A 117 -8.55 -6.00 12.80
N LEU A 118 -7.74 -5.12 13.41
CA LEU A 118 -7.89 -4.74 14.81
C LEU A 118 -9.22 -4.03 15.07
N VAL A 119 -9.63 -3.11 14.19
CA VAL A 119 -10.89 -2.36 14.32
C VAL A 119 -12.09 -3.29 14.14
N PHE A 120 -12.11 -4.11 13.09
CA PHE A 120 -13.26 -4.98 12.82
C PHE A 120 -13.37 -6.14 13.81
N ALA A 121 -12.27 -6.62 14.36
CA ALA A 121 -12.26 -7.58 15.46
C ALA A 121 -13.09 -7.14 16.68
N LEU A 122 -13.18 -5.82 16.92
CA LEU A 122 -13.93 -5.25 18.05
C LEU A 122 -15.43 -5.06 17.74
N LEU A 123 -15.87 -5.21 16.48
CA LEU A 123 -17.27 -5.01 16.08
C LEU A 123 -18.14 -6.27 16.20
N GLY A 124 -17.56 -7.41 16.55
CA GLY A 124 -18.28 -8.69 16.62
C GLY A 124 -18.78 -9.18 15.26
N ARG A 125 -19.85 -9.98 15.24
CA ARG A 125 -20.47 -10.50 14.00
C ARG A 125 -21.91 -9.99 13.80
N PRO A 126 -22.09 -8.72 13.37
CA PRO A 126 -23.42 -8.21 13.11
C PRO A 126 -24.03 -8.83 11.82
N SER A 127 -25.28 -8.49 11.52
CA SER A 127 -25.94 -8.88 10.27
C SER A 127 -25.09 -8.48 9.05
N LEU A 128 -25.24 -9.21 7.94
CA LEU A 128 -24.41 -9.04 6.75
C LEU A 128 -24.39 -7.59 6.25
N TRP A 129 -25.57 -6.94 6.22
CA TRP A 129 -25.70 -5.56 5.77
C TRP A 129 -24.95 -4.59 6.70
N LEU A 130 -25.02 -4.79 8.03
CA LEU A 130 -24.27 -3.98 8.99
C LEU A 130 -22.76 -4.20 8.85
N THR A 131 -22.33 -5.43 8.57
CA THR A 131 -20.90 -5.71 8.37
C THR A 131 -20.38 -5.04 7.09
N ILE A 132 -21.17 -4.99 6.02
CA ILE A 132 -20.78 -4.29 4.79
C ILE A 132 -20.76 -2.78 5.05
N LEU A 133 -21.80 -2.25 5.69
CA LEU A 133 -21.93 -0.83 5.99
C LEU A 133 -20.79 -0.33 6.89
N SER A 134 -20.42 -1.08 7.94
CA SER A 134 -19.32 -0.72 8.83
C SER A 134 -17.98 -0.66 8.10
N ARG A 135 -17.72 -1.57 7.15
CA ARG A 135 -16.49 -1.55 6.34
C ARG A 135 -16.38 -0.33 5.45
N ILE A 136 -17.50 0.17 4.92
CA ILE A 136 -17.53 1.37 4.07
C ILE A 136 -17.35 2.63 4.93
N ILE A 137 -18.13 2.76 6.00
CA ILE A 137 -18.12 3.95 6.85
C ILE A 137 -16.78 4.11 7.60
N LEU A 138 -16.17 3.01 8.04
CA LEU A 138 -14.91 3.05 8.80
C LEU A 138 -13.67 3.16 7.91
N LEU A 139 -13.79 3.04 6.58
CA LEU A 139 -12.64 3.10 5.68
C LEU A 139 -11.85 4.41 5.81
N PRO A 140 -12.46 5.61 5.85
CA PRO A 140 -11.73 6.86 6.05
C PRO A 140 -11.01 6.92 7.41
N VAL A 141 -11.64 6.40 8.48
CA VAL A 141 -11.04 6.37 9.82
C VAL A 141 -9.83 5.45 9.85
N ILE A 142 -9.95 4.25 9.29
CA ILE A 142 -8.86 3.28 9.21
C ILE A 142 -7.71 3.83 8.35
N ALA A 143 -8.03 4.52 7.24
CA ALA A 143 -7.03 5.16 6.39
C ALA A 143 -6.29 6.28 7.13
N ALA A 144 -7.00 7.14 7.87
CA ALA A 144 -6.40 8.19 8.68
C ALA A 144 -5.48 7.62 9.77
N LEU A 145 -5.91 6.56 10.47
CA LEU A 145 -5.09 5.86 11.45
C LEU A 145 -3.84 5.23 10.79
N GLY A 146 -4.00 4.62 9.62
CA GLY A 146 -2.88 4.08 8.84
C GLY A 146 -1.86 5.14 8.47
N TYR A 147 -2.32 6.35 8.14
CA TYR A 147 -1.44 7.47 7.78
C TYR A 147 -0.63 7.91 8.99
N GLU A 148 -1.29 8.13 10.14
CA GLU A 148 -0.58 8.53 11.36
C GLU A 148 0.40 7.46 11.85
N VAL A 149 0.02 6.18 11.79
CA VAL A 149 0.92 5.07 12.16
C VAL A 149 2.13 5.03 11.24
N THR A 150 1.94 5.07 9.92
CA THR A 150 3.06 5.01 8.97
C THR A 150 3.96 6.25 9.05
N ARG A 151 3.38 7.45 9.20
CA ARG A 151 4.11 8.69 9.43
C ARG A 151 4.92 8.64 10.71
N PHE A 152 4.33 8.16 11.81
CA PHE A 152 5.01 8.01 13.10
C PHE A 152 6.18 7.03 12.99
N LEU A 153 5.96 5.84 12.43
CA LEU A 153 7.00 4.83 12.29
C LEU A 153 8.16 5.32 11.41
N ALA A 154 7.86 6.03 10.32
CA ALA A 154 8.88 6.64 9.46
C ALA A 154 9.69 7.72 10.19
N ARG A 155 9.04 8.58 10.98
CA ARG A 155 9.71 9.61 11.79
C ARG A 155 10.69 9.02 12.80
N TYR A 156 10.32 7.91 13.43
CA TYR A 156 11.14 7.23 14.44
C TYR A 156 11.89 6.00 13.90
N SER A 157 12.25 5.98 12.61
CA SER A 157 12.90 4.84 11.94
C SER A 157 14.25 4.41 12.53
N LYS A 158 14.88 5.24 13.36
CA LYS A 158 16.10 4.92 14.10
C LYS A 158 15.84 4.03 15.34
N SER A 159 14.63 4.02 15.88
CA SER A 159 14.25 3.18 17.02
C SER A 159 14.14 1.70 16.62
N ILE A 160 14.61 0.81 17.49
CA ILE A 160 14.51 -0.65 17.29
C ILE A 160 13.05 -1.06 17.10
N LEU A 161 12.14 -0.51 17.90
CA LEU A 161 10.71 -0.82 17.80
C LEU A 161 10.13 -0.43 16.44
N SER A 162 10.40 0.80 15.98
CA SER A 162 9.92 1.25 14.68
C SER A 162 10.49 0.41 13.54
N ARG A 163 11.75 -0.02 13.62
CA ARG A 163 12.36 -0.92 12.62
C ARG A 163 11.64 -2.26 12.53
N ILE A 164 11.33 -2.87 13.68
CA ILE A 164 10.59 -4.13 13.73
C ILE A 164 9.19 -3.96 13.13
N LEU A 165 8.50 -2.88 13.47
CA LEU A 165 7.14 -2.60 12.99
C LEU A 165 7.10 -2.23 11.49
N LEU A 166 8.15 -1.57 10.97
CA LEU A 166 8.27 -1.25 9.54
C LEU A 166 8.71 -2.46 8.69
N ALA A 167 9.50 -3.37 9.25
CA ALA A 167 10.06 -4.51 8.54
C ALA A 167 9.07 -5.30 7.67
N PRO A 168 7.85 -5.67 8.14
CA PRO A 168 6.92 -6.40 7.29
C PRO A 168 6.43 -5.57 6.09
N GLY A 169 6.21 -4.26 6.27
CA GLY A 169 5.83 -3.35 5.17
C GLY A 169 6.97 -3.17 4.16
N LEU A 170 8.20 -3.00 4.64
CA LEU A 170 9.39 -2.94 3.76
C LEU A 170 9.61 -4.26 3.01
N ARG A 171 9.36 -5.41 3.65
CA ARG A 171 9.43 -6.70 2.98
C ARG A 171 8.35 -6.85 1.92
N LEU A 172 7.15 -6.33 2.16
CA LEU A 172 6.08 -6.33 1.17
C LEU A 172 6.49 -5.53 -0.09
N GLN A 173 7.24 -4.44 0.08
CA GLN A 173 7.72 -3.64 -1.06
C GLN A 173 8.58 -4.45 -2.02
N THR A 174 9.31 -5.47 -1.56
CA THR A 174 10.09 -6.35 -2.46
C THR A 174 9.24 -7.07 -3.53
N MET A 175 7.91 -7.11 -3.36
CA MET A 175 6.97 -7.64 -4.35
C MET A 175 6.40 -6.58 -5.29
N THR A 176 6.56 -5.30 -4.97
CA THR A 176 5.96 -4.15 -5.68
C THR A 176 6.99 -3.15 -6.19
N THR A 177 8.28 -3.39 -5.93
CA THR A 177 9.41 -2.63 -6.48
C THR A 177 10.36 -3.58 -7.20
N ARG A 178 11.07 -3.04 -8.20
CA ARG A 178 12.10 -3.74 -8.96
C ARG A 178 13.27 -2.80 -9.21
N GLU A 179 14.43 -3.37 -9.51
CA GLU A 179 15.57 -2.59 -9.96
C GLU A 179 15.24 -1.90 -11.29
N PRO A 180 15.31 -0.56 -11.34
CA PRO A 180 15.06 0.20 -12.55
C PRO A 180 16.25 0.21 -13.49
N ASP A 181 15.97 0.43 -14.78
CA ASP A 181 17.00 0.84 -15.74
C ASP A 181 17.27 2.36 -15.67
N ASP A 182 18.32 2.81 -16.35
CA ASP A 182 18.77 4.20 -16.34
C ASP A 182 17.69 5.16 -16.87
N SER A 183 16.90 4.75 -17.87
CA SER A 183 15.82 5.58 -18.42
C SER A 183 14.69 5.79 -17.41
N GLN A 184 14.41 4.79 -16.57
CA GLN A 184 13.43 4.90 -15.50
C GLN A 184 13.92 5.79 -14.35
N LEU A 185 15.21 5.74 -14.05
CA LEU A 185 15.85 6.64 -13.08
C LEU A 185 15.83 8.09 -13.58
N GLU A 186 16.18 8.35 -14.84
CA GLU A 186 16.11 9.69 -15.45
C GLU A 186 14.70 10.26 -15.39
N ALA A 187 13.68 9.45 -15.72
CA ALA A 187 12.28 9.87 -15.61
C ALA A 187 11.90 10.23 -14.16
N ALA A 188 12.35 9.45 -13.18
CA ALA A 188 12.09 9.72 -11.77
C ALA A 188 12.85 10.95 -11.24
N ILE A 189 14.09 11.19 -11.69
CA ILE A 189 14.87 12.41 -11.39
C ILE A 189 14.13 13.63 -11.96
N SER A 190 13.72 13.57 -13.22
CA SER A 190 12.98 14.67 -13.87
C SER A 190 11.68 14.96 -13.13
N ALA A 191 10.92 13.92 -12.77
CA ALA A 191 9.69 14.10 -12.01
C ALA A 191 9.93 14.71 -10.62
N LEU A 192 11.00 14.30 -9.91
CA LEU A 192 11.31 14.87 -8.60
C LEU A 192 11.78 16.33 -8.70
N ASN A 193 12.58 16.69 -9.71
CA ASN A 193 13.03 18.06 -9.91
C ASN A 193 11.85 19.01 -10.14
N GLU A 194 10.86 18.62 -10.94
CA GLU A 194 9.63 19.41 -11.13
C GLU A 194 8.89 19.65 -9.81
N VAL A 195 8.82 18.65 -8.94
CA VAL A 195 8.21 18.79 -7.59
C VAL A 195 9.02 19.76 -6.72
N ILE A 196 10.35 19.64 -6.73
CA ILE A 196 11.24 20.54 -5.98
C ILE A 196 11.12 21.97 -6.48
N GLU A 197 11.05 22.18 -7.79
CA GLU A 197 10.89 23.50 -8.40
C GLU A 197 9.53 24.12 -8.04
N ALA A 198 8.45 23.34 -8.13
CA ALA A 198 7.12 23.77 -7.71
C ALA A 198 7.10 24.20 -6.23
N ASP A 199 7.61 23.36 -5.32
CA ASP A 199 7.67 23.66 -3.88
C ASP A 199 8.49 24.94 -3.60
N ASN A 200 9.60 25.14 -4.31
CA ASN A 200 10.43 26.33 -4.18
C ASN A 200 9.77 27.61 -4.74
N SER A 201 8.89 27.47 -5.74
CA SER A 201 8.14 28.60 -6.30
C SER A 201 7.01 29.05 -5.37
N GLU A 202 6.26 28.11 -4.78
CA GLU A 202 5.22 28.41 -3.79
C GLU A 202 5.82 29.01 -2.50
N GLY A 203 7.01 28.59 -2.10
CA GLY A 203 7.74 29.16 -0.96
C GLY A 203 8.27 30.58 -1.19
N LYS A 204 8.26 31.10 -2.42
CA LYS A 204 8.66 32.48 -2.76
C LYS A 204 7.48 33.43 -2.91
N GLU A 205 6.26 32.91 -3.11
CA GLU A 205 5.03 33.70 -3.22
C GLU A 205 4.32 33.91 -1.87
N ASN A 206 4.76 33.23 -0.81
CA ASN A 206 4.33 33.40 0.58
C ASN A 206 5.35 34.19 1.42
#